data_AF-A0A8J3M625-F1
#
_entry.id   AF-A0A8J3M625-F1
#
_cell.length_a   1.000
_cell.length_b   1.000
_cell.length_c   1.000
_cell.angle_alpha   90.00
_cell.angle_beta   90.00
_cell.angle_gamma   90.00
#
_symmetry.space_group_name_H-M   'P 1'
#
loop_
_entity.id
_entity.type
_entity.pdbx_description
1 polymer ?
#
loop_
_entity_poly.entity_id
_entity_poly.type
_entity_poly.pdbx_seq_one_letter_code
_entity_poly.pdbx_strand_id
1 'polypeptide(L)'
;MTALTLDGLRGSMEGVYASMLATCDAEGTPNVSMISQVHYVDPEHVALSYQFFNKTRANVMQTRMAAVQITDPATFSHHRLDLDYVETQTSGPIFETMKAKLAGIASHHGMDGVFRLLGADIFRVLRIDAVPGPTLPPAEPRRLLASTRQACAELAAAQDLETLLDGSLRWLEEHYGIRTSMILMLDGEEERLFTVASRGYARSGIGSEVAFGEGVIGVAARERTAIRIGHMTREYRYGTAITETARRAGLVSGDAQTIRFPGLSTPRSQMALPISGAEGLLGVLFVEDEEPMRFDHEDEDALAIFADHLAARIALFRREEAEEAESAEPESAPEPGGQTLRFHPHDQSVFLDNDYIIKGVAGAILWRLVRENRATGRTEFTTRELRLDPGLRLPAHAENLDARLILLRKRLEERRTCLSIEKAGRGRFRLNLACGLTLIEVDPDQGATA
;
A
#
# COMPACT_ATOMS: atom_id res chain seq x y z
N MET A 1 11.36 -38.49 8.35
CA MET A 1 11.50 -37.11 8.84
C MET A 1 11.89 -36.27 7.65
N THR A 2 11.05 -35.33 7.25
CA THR A 2 11.41 -34.29 6.27
C THR A 2 12.65 -33.55 6.79
N ALA A 3 13.60 -33.24 5.91
CA ALA A 3 14.77 -32.47 6.29
C ALA A 3 14.35 -31.09 6.81
N LEU A 4 15.02 -30.59 7.86
CA LEU A 4 14.82 -29.22 8.35
C LEU A 4 15.30 -28.25 7.27
N THR A 5 14.40 -27.39 6.80
CA THR A 5 14.71 -26.33 5.84
C THR A 5 14.43 -24.98 6.47
N LEU A 6 15.07 -23.93 5.96
CA LEU A 6 14.85 -22.58 6.45
C LEU A 6 13.42 -22.10 6.17
N ASP A 7 12.85 -22.49 5.03
CA ASP A 7 11.44 -22.22 4.67
C ASP A 7 10.46 -22.78 5.69
N GLY A 8 10.75 -23.97 6.23
CA GLY A 8 9.95 -24.61 7.28
C GLY A 8 10.07 -23.92 8.64
N LEU A 9 10.99 -22.98 8.81
CA LEU A 9 11.27 -22.28 10.06
C LEU A 9 10.88 -20.79 10.03
N ARG A 10 10.21 -20.32 8.98
CA ARG A 10 9.76 -18.92 8.84
C ARG A 10 8.96 -18.42 10.04
N GLY A 11 8.10 -19.27 10.61
CA GLY A 11 7.34 -18.96 11.84
C GLY A 11 8.22 -18.65 13.06
N SER A 12 9.40 -19.26 13.15
CA SER A 12 10.38 -18.99 14.21
C SER A 12 11.11 -17.65 14.05
N MET A 13 10.99 -17.02 12.89
CA MET A 13 11.62 -15.75 12.51
C MET A 13 10.62 -14.58 12.51
N GLU A 14 9.49 -14.77 13.20
CA GLU A 14 8.46 -13.73 13.34
C GLU A 14 8.83 -12.60 14.30
N GLY A 15 9.94 -12.72 15.05
CA GLY A 15 10.37 -11.69 16.00
C GLY A 15 9.50 -11.59 17.25
N VAL A 16 8.71 -12.65 17.54
CA VAL A 16 7.89 -12.77 18.76
C VAL A 16 8.79 -13.03 19.98
N TYR A 17 9.79 -13.90 19.81
CA TYR A 17 10.79 -14.19 20.84
C TYR A 17 12.15 -13.65 20.42
N ALA A 18 12.84 -13.06 21.40
CA ALA A 18 14.21 -12.66 21.23
C ALA A 18 15.11 -13.89 21.00
N SER A 19 16.09 -13.75 20.13
CA SER A 19 17.00 -14.82 19.72
C SER A 19 18.36 -14.66 20.39
N MET A 20 18.98 -15.77 20.77
CA MET A 20 20.32 -15.79 21.35
C MET A 20 21.36 -15.92 20.24
N LEU A 21 22.21 -14.92 20.09
CA LEU A 21 23.30 -14.86 19.13
C LEU A 21 24.63 -15.12 19.84
N ALA A 22 25.39 -16.09 19.36
CA ALA A 22 26.74 -16.39 19.79
C ALA A 22 27.75 -16.12 18.67
N THR A 23 28.87 -15.52 19.02
CA THR A 23 30.03 -15.29 18.14
C THR A 23 31.32 -15.57 18.93
N CYS A 24 32.47 -15.65 18.27
CA CYS A 24 33.76 -15.77 18.94
C CYS A 24 34.82 -14.87 18.29
N ASP A 25 35.85 -14.50 19.05
CA ASP A 25 37.06 -13.89 18.50
C ASP A 25 37.96 -14.94 17.83
N ALA A 26 39.10 -14.52 17.27
CA ALA A 26 40.03 -15.43 16.58
C ALA A 26 40.68 -16.46 17.52
N GLU A 27 40.75 -16.15 18.81
CA GLU A 27 41.25 -17.03 19.86
C GLU A 27 40.17 -18.03 20.35
N GLY A 28 38.93 -17.89 19.87
CA GLY A 28 37.82 -18.78 20.19
C GLY A 28 37.06 -18.39 21.47
N THR A 29 37.29 -17.20 22.03
CA THR A 29 36.55 -16.72 23.21
C THR A 29 35.11 -16.41 22.83
N PRO A 30 34.12 -17.04 23.47
CA PRO A 30 32.72 -16.83 23.11
C PRO A 30 32.21 -15.46 23.59
N ASN A 31 31.27 -14.93 22.83
CA ASN A 31 30.47 -13.76 23.15
C ASN A 31 29.01 -14.09 22.83
N VAL A 32 28.10 -13.88 23.79
CA VAL A 32 26.68 -14.16 23.63
C VAL A 32 25.89 -12.87 23.83
N SER A 33 24.92 -12.62 22.97
CA SER A 33 24.06 -11.43 22.98
C SER A 33 22.64 -11.81 22.62
N MET A 34 21.67 -11.07 23.14
CA MET A 34 20.27 -11.20 22.75
C MET A 34 19.98 -10.24 21.60
N ILE A 35 19.33 -10.72 20.54
CA ILE A 35 18.84 -9.91 19.44
C ILE A 35 17.32 -9.99 19.35
N SER A 36 16.69 -8.90 18.93
CA SER A 36 15.22 -8.80 18.87
C SER A 36 14.60 -9.64 17.75
N GLN A 37 15.33 -9.87 16.65
CA GLN A 37 14.80 -10.63 15.53
C GLN A 37 15.91 -11.30 14.71
N VAL A 38 15.54 -12.44 14.11
CA VAL A 38 16.19 -13.02 12.94
C VAL A 38 15.20 -12.87 11.80
N HIS A 39 15.64 -12.34 10.66
CA HIS A 39 14.79 -12.12 9.50
C HIS A 39 15.09 -13.18 8.44
N TYR A 40 14.05 -13.86 7.95
CA TYR A 40 14.16 -14.74 6.80
C TYR A 40 14.41 -13.91 5.53
N VAL A 41 15.38 -14.31 4.70
CA VAL A 41 15.69 -13.61 3.43
C VAL A 41 15.29 -14.49 2.25
N ASP A 42 15.82 -15.71 2.21
CA ASP A 42 15.56 -16.71 1.17
C ASP A 42 15.87 -18.11 1.75
N PRO A 43 15.76 -19.21 0.98
CA PRO A 43 15.99 -20.56 1.50
C PRO A 43 17.40 -20.84 2.06
N GLU A 44 18.38 -20.01 1.74
CA GLU A 44 19.79 -20.16 2.15
C GLU A 44 20.27 -19.05 3.11
N HIS A 45 19.54 -17.94 3.23
CA HIS A 45 20.00 -16.75 3.95
C HIS A 45 19.04 -16.25 5.04
N VAL A 46 19.64 -15.72 6.09
CA VAL A 46 18.96 -14.92 7.13
C VAL A 46 19.66 -13.58 7.30
N ALA A 47 18.93 -12.58 7.78
CA ALA A 47 19.47 -11.28 8.14
C ALA A 47 19.35 -11.03 9.65
N LEU A 48 20.43 -10.54 10.25
CA LEU A 48 20.50 -10.16 11.67
C LEU A 48 20.61 -8.64 11.81
N SER A 49 19.97 -8.08 12.84
CA SER A 49 19.98 -6.64 13.06
C SER A 49 21.33 -6.15 13.61
N TYR A 50 21.97 -5.22 12.91
CA TYR A 50 23.12 -4.48 13.43
C TYR A 50 22.66 -3.16 14.07
N GLN A 51 22.79 -3.04 15.39
CA GLN A 51 22.34 -1.85 16.15
C GLN A 51 23.42 -1.31 17.10
N PHE A 52 23.89 -2.10 18.08
CA PHE A 52 24.81 -1.62 19.12
C PHE A 52 25.89 -2.63 19.56
N PHE A 53 26.09 -3.70 18.78
CA PHE A 53 26.88 -4.86 19.23
C PHE A 53 28.37 -4.76 18.87
N ASN A 54 29.11 -3.88 19.54
CA ASN A 54 30.53 -3.64 19.20
C ASN A 54 31.39 -4.91 19.23
N LYS A 55 31.29 -5.74 20.29
CA LYS A 55 32.05 -7.01 20.37
C LYS A 55 31.54 -8.06 19.38
N THR A 56 30.22 -8.25 19.30
CA THR A 56 29.62 -9.20 18.35
C THR A 56 30.01 -8.87 16.92
N ARG A 57 29.96 -7.59 16.53
CA ARG A 57 30.33 -7.16 15.19
C ARG A 57 31.83 -7.28 14.93
N ALA A 58 32.69 -6.93 15.89
CA ALA A 58 34.12 -7.16 15.76
C ALA A 58 34.42 -8.66 15.50
N ASN A 59 33.79 -9.54 16.28
CA ASN A 59 33.90 -10.99 16.11
C ASN A 59 33.43 -11.44 14.71
N VAL A 60 32.26 -10.98 14.24
CA VAL A 60 31.73 -11.33 12.91
C VAL A 60 32.65 -10.80 11.80
N MET A 61 33.16 -9.58 11.90
CA MET A 61 34.05 -9.03 10.87
C MET A 61 35.40 -9.75 10.82
N GLN A 62 35.85 -10.32 11.94
CA GLN A 62 37.11 -11.06 12.02
C GLN A 62 36.97 -12.53 11.61
N THR A 63 35.90 -13.20 12.05
CA THR A 63 35.75 -14.66 11.90
C THR A 63 34.71 -15.06 10.85
N ARG A 64 33.80 -14.14 10.50
CA ARG A 64 32.59 -14.37 9.69
C ARG A 64 31.58 -15.33 10.31
N MET A 65 31.87 -15.89 11.49
CA MET A 65 31.08 -16.94 12.09
C MET A 65 30.10 -16.40 13.11
N ALA A 66 28.88 -16.93 13.08
CA ALA A 66 27.88 -16.72 14.11
C ALA A 66 27.06 -18.00 14.30
N ALA A 67 26.44 -18.14 15.46
CA ALA A 67 25.38 -19.11 15.69
C ALA A 67 24.20 -18.42 16.34
N VAL A 68 22.99 -18.67 15.87
CA VAL A 68 21.78 -18.06 16.44
C VAL A 68 20.74 -19.12 16.74
N GLN A 69 20.07 -18.99 17.89
CA GLN A 69 18.93 -19.83 18.25
C GLN A 69 17.62 -19.09 17.99
N ILE A 70 16.74 -19.70 17.19
CA ILE A 70 15.38 -19.24 16.92
C ILE A 70 14.36 -20.15 17.61
N THR A 71 13.18 -19.61 17.89
CA THR A 71 12.11 -20.32 18.59
C THR A 71 10.78 -20.08 17.90
N ASP A 72 10.08 -21.17 17.58
CA ASP A 72 8.75 -21.12 17.04
C ASP A 72 7.74 -20.75 18.13
N PRO A 73 6.97 -19.66 17.98
CA PRO A 73 6.08 -19.19 19.03
C PRO A 73 4.84 -20.06 19.25
N ALA A 74 4.43 -20.86 18.26
CA ALA A 74 3.26 -21.71 18.36
C ALA A 74 3.60 -23.08 18.97
N THR A 75 4.77 -23.62 18.64
CA THR A 75 5.19 -24.98 19.01
C THR A 75 6.24 -25.05 20.09
N PHE A 76 6.87 -23.91 20.44
CA PHE A 76 8.06 -23.87 21.30
C PHE A 76 9.25 -24.71 20.78
N SER A 77 9.23 -25.07 19.50
CA SER A 77 10.37 -25.76 18.90
C SER A 77 11.55 -24.81 18.76
N HIS A 78 12.75 -25.31 19.10
CA HIS A 78 13.98 -24.53 19.08
C HIS A 78 14.92 -25.06 18.01
N HIS A 79 15.53 -24.15 17.25
CA HIS A 79 16.50 -24.49 16.23
C HIS A 79 17.71 -23.58 16.34
N ARG A 80 18.90 -24.16 16.20
CA ARG A 80 20.16 -23.41 16.09
C ARG A 80 20.57 -23.36 14.63
N LEU A 81 20.90 -22.17 14.15
CA LEU A 81 21.48 -21.93 12.84
C LEU A 81 22.97 -21.62 13.02
N ASP A 82 23.84 -22.34 12.31
CA ASP A 82 25.25 -21.97 12.14
C ASP A 82 25.38 -21.10 10.89
N LEU A 83 26.06 -19.97 11.00
CA LEU A 83 25.99 -18.87 10.03
C LEU A 83 27.38 -18.45 9.54
N ASP A 84 27.49 -18.11 8.25
CA ASP A 84 28.65 -17.45 7.62
C ASP A 84 28.22 -16.10 7.05
N TYR A 85 28.87 -15.04 7.52
CA TYR A 85 28.58 -13.65 7.15
C TYR A 85 28.84 -13.39 5.66
N VAL A 86 27.89 -12.77 4.98
CA VAL A 86 27.99 -12.43 3.56
C VAL A 86 28.30 -10.95 3.39
N GLU A 87 27.39 -10.09 3.83
CA GLU A 87 27.48 -8.64 3.67
C GLU A 87 26.62 -7.88 4.68
N THR A 88 26.80 -6.56 4.78
CA THR A 88 25.91 -5.66 5.52
C THR A 88 25.17 -4.77 4.52
N GLN A 89 23.84 -4.80 4.53
CA GLN A 89 23.01 -3.86 3.78
C GLN A 89 22.55 -2.72 4.69
N THR A 90 22.78 -1.47 4.28
CA THR A 90 22.39 -0.27 5.06
C THR A 90 21.22 0.49 4.43
N SER A 91 20.70 0.00 3.31
CA SER A 91 19.53 0.51 2.60
C SER A 91 18.93 -0.61 1.74
N GLY A 92 17.75 -0.38 1.17
CA GLY A 92 17.06 -1.31 0.28
C GLY A 92 15.99 -2.17 0.97
N PRO A 93 15.40 -3.12 0.23
CA PRO A 93 14.20 -3.85 0.65
C PRO A 93 14.32 -4.59 1.98
N ILE A 94 15.40 -5.37 2.16
CA ILE A 94 15.65 -6.14 3.39
C ILE A 94 15.83 -5.19 4.58
N PHE A 95 16.61 -4.12 4.40
CA PHE A 95 16.86 -3.13 5.43
C PHE A 95 15.57 -2.43 5.88
N GLU A 96 14.74 -1.96 4.94
CA GLU A 96 13.49 -1.25 5.29
C GLU A 96 12.43 -2.20 5.88
N THR A 97 12.37 -3.46 5.42
CA THR A 97 11.53 -4.50 6.03
C THR A 97 11.93 -4.77 7.48
N MET A 98 13.23 -4.99 7.71
CA MET A 98 13.76 -5.21 9.05
C MET A 98 13.57 -4.00 9.96
N LYS A 99 13.76 -2.78 9.43
CA LYS A 99 13.54 -1.52 10.16
C LYS A 99 12.09 -1.37 10.59
N ALA A 100 11.13 -1.64 9.69
CA ALA A 100 9.71 -1.59 9.99
C ALA A 100 9.34 -2.60 11.09
N LYS A 101 9.84 -3.83 10.99
CA LYS A 101 9.63 -4.89 11.98
C LYS A 101 10.23 -4.53 13.34
N LEU A 102 11.45 -3.98 13.37
CA LEU A 102 12.11 -3.52 14.60
C LEU A 102 11.39 -2.38 15.28
N ALA A 103 10.91 -1.39 14.52
CA ALA A 103 10.05 -0.35 15.07
C ALA A 103 8.82 -0.97 15.73
N GLY A 104 8.22 -1.99 15.09
CA GLY A 104 7.12 -2.84 15.59
C GLY A 104 7.37 -3.41 16.98
N ILE A 105 8.54 -4.01 17.15
CA ILE A 105 8.95 -4.66 18.40
C ILE A 105 9.24 -3.60 19.47
N ALA A 106 9.93 -2.50 19.12
CA ALA A 106 10.33 -1.46 20.06
C ALA A 106 9.15 -0.74 20.72
N SER A 107 8.08 -0.48 19.97
CA SER A 107 6.89 0.20 20.48
C SER A 107 6.14 -0.63 21.53
N HIS A 108 6.11 -1.96 21.37
CA HIS A 108 5.46 -2.86 22.32
C HIS A 108 6.15 -2.86 23.69
N HIS A 109 7.48 -2.69 23.71
CA HIS A 109 8.28 -2.66 24.93
C HIS A 109 8.51 -1.25 25.49
N GLY A 110 7.94 -0.21 24.88
CA GLY A 110 8.10 1.19 25.32
C GLY A 110 9.53 1.73 25.14
N MET A 111 10.29 1.19 24.18
CA MET A 111 11.68 1.56 23.91
C MET A 111 11.82 2.38 22.62
N ASP A 112 10.80 3.17 22.29
CA ASP A 112 10.76 4.05 21.11
C ASP A 112 11.99 4.99 21.12
N GLY A 113 12.76 5.00 20.02
CA GLY A 113 13.94 5.86 19.85
C GLY A 113 15.28 5.29 20.36
N VAL A 114 15.26 4.15 21.08
CA VAL A 114 16.50 3.48 21.52
C VAL A 114 17.02 2.52 20.44
N PHE A 115 16.13 1.89 19.67
CA PHE A 115 16.48 0.92 18.63
C PHE A 115 16.62 1.59 17.27
N ARG A 116 17.85 1.93 16.88
CA ARG A 116 18.17 2.35 15.51
C ARG A 116 18.83 1.19 14.76
N LEU A 117 18.22 0.74 13.66
CA LEU A 117 18.86 -0.19 12.74
C LEU A 117 20.00 0.54 12.02
N LEU A 118 21.24 0.07 12.19
CA LEU A 118 22.42 0.58 11.49
C LEU A 118 22.72 -0.22 10.22
N GLY A 119 22.29 -1.48 10.16
CA GLY A 119 22.40 -2.35 9.00
C GLY A 119 21.69 -3.69 9.19
N ALA A 120 21.44 -4.37 8.09
CA ALA A 120 21.02 -5.76 8.02
C ALA A 120 22.26 -6.60 7.64
N ASP A 121 22.80 -7.35 8.60
CA ASP A 121 23.91 -8.26 8.34
C ASP A 121 23.33 -9.56 7.76
N ILE A 122 23.63 -9.83 6.49
CA ILE A 122 23.18 -11.02 5.76
C ILE A 122 24.15 -12.17 6.06
N PHE A 123 23.59 -13.33 6.40
CA PHE A 123 24.34 -14.55 6.64
C PHE A 123 23.78 -15.69 5.80
N ARG A 124 24.68 -16.50 5.26
CA ARG A 124 24.34 -17.81 4.71
C ARG A 124 24.21 -18.81 5.85
N VAL A 125 23.15 -19.59 5.83
CA VAL A 125 22.91 -20.68 6.79
C VAL A 125 23.70 -21.91 6.35
N LEU A 126 24.66 -22.32 7.17
CA LEU A 126 25.50 -23.50 6.91
C LEU A 126 24.88 -24.78 7.43
N ARG A 127 24.20 -24.71 8.58
CA ARG A 127 23.61 -25.86 9.25
C ARG A 127 22.43 -25.44 10.12
N ILE A 128 21.45 -26.33 10.21
CA ILE A 128 20.29 -26.21 11.08
C ILE A 128 20.27 -27.43 12.01
N ASP A 129 20.34 -27.19 13.31
CA ASP A 129 20.23 -28.23 14.33
C ASP A 129 18.95 -28.03 15.16
N ALA A 130 18.17 -29.09 15.36
CA ALA A 130 17.09 -29.07 16.35
C ALA A 130 17.69 -29.06 17.76
N VAL A 131 17.21 -28.16 18.62
CA VAL A 131 17.64 -28.05 20.01
C VAL A 131 16.60 -28.76 20.90
N PRO A 132 16.99 -29.77 21.70
CA PRO A 132 16.05 -30.50 22.55
C PRO A 132 15.34 -29.59 23.55
N GLY A 133 14.03 -29.77 23.69
CA GLY A 133 13.20 -29.01 24.63
C GLY A 133 11.74 -29.48 24.60
N PRO A 134 10.92 -29.03 25.57
CA PRO A 134 9.48 -29.25 25.54
C PRO A 134 8.86 -28.55 24.33
N THR A 135 7.98 -29.24 23.60
CA THR A 135 7.28 -28.69 22.44
C THR A 135 5.78 -28.95 22.52
N LEU A 136 5.01 -28.14 21.79
CA LEU A 136 3.59 -28.31 21.54
C LEU A 136 3.37 -28.85 20.12
N PRO A 137 2.27 -29.57 19.87
CA PRO A 137 1.91 -29.96 18.51
C PRO A 137 1.64 -28.73 17.63
N PRO A 138 2.01 -28.77 16.34
CA PRO A 138 1.70 -27.68 15.42
C PRO A 138 0.19 -27.49 15.25
N ALA A 139 -0.23 -26.24 15.05
CA ALA A 139 -1.59 -25.93 14.64
C ALA A 139 -1.88 -26.47 13.23
N GLU A 140 -3.16 -26.63 12.91
CA GLU A 140 -3.53 -27.01 11.53
C GLU A 140 -3.13 -25.90 10.55
N PRO A 141 -2.44 -26.24 9.44
CA PRO A 141 -2.02 -25.25 8.47
C PRO A 141 -3.23 -24.63 7.77
N ARG A 142 -3.18 -23.31 7.58
CA ARG A 142 -4.20 -22.58 6.82
C ARG A 142 -4.12 -22.96 5.34
N ARG A 143 -5.28 -23.13 4.69
CA ARG A 143 -5.36 -23.56 3.27
C ARG A 143 -5.30 -22.38 2.30
N LEU A 144 -4.33 -21.48 2.47
CA LEU A 144 -4.28 -20.22 1.73
C LEU A 144 -4.07 -20.42 0.22
N LEU A 145 -3.23 -21.37 -0.19
CA LEU A 145 -3.00 -21.62 -1.63
C LEU A 145 -4.30 -21.97 -2.39
N ALA A 146 -5.20 -22.74 -1.78
CA ALA A 146 -6.48 -23.08 -2.39
C ALA A 146 -7.38 -21.84 -2.51
N SER A 147 -7.42 -21.01 -1.47
CA SER A 147 -8.12 -19.73 -1.47
C SER A 147 -7.54 -18.76 -2.50
N THR A 148 -6.21 -18.67 -2.63
CA THR A 148 -5.53 -17.82 -3.62
C THR A 148 -5.87 -18.25 -5.04
N ARG A 149 -5.83 -19.56 -5.32
CA ARG A 149 -6.19 -20.07 -6.65
C ARG A 149 -7.62 -19.72 -7.04
N GLN A 150 -8.56 -19.82 -6.09
CA GLN A 150 -9.95 -19.44 -6.30
C GLN A 150 -10.10 -17.93 -6.52
N ALA A 151 -9.37 -17.13 -5.73
CA ALA A 151 -9.29 -15.68 -5.88
C ALA A 151 -8.91 -15.29 -7.30
N CYS A 152 -7.79 -15.83 -7.81
CA CYS A 152 -7.31 -15.51 -9.15
C CYS A 152 -8.33 -15.91 -10.24
N ALA A 153 -9.06 -17.02 -10.06
CA ALA A 153 -10.10 -17.41 -11.00
C ALA A 153 -11.28 -16.41 -11.04
N GLU A 154 -11.69 -15.88 -9.88
CA GLU A 154 -12.73 -14.86 -9.81
C GLU A 154 -12.26 -13.51 -10.39
N LEU A 155 -11.05 -13.06 -10.03
CA LEU A 155 -10.48 -11.82 -10.56
C LEU A 155 -10.27 -11.87 -12.07
N ALA A 156 -9.96 -13.05 -12.62
CA ALA A 156 -9.88 -13.26 -14.07
C ALA A 156 -11.23 -13.05 -14.78
N ALA A 157 -12.36 -13.24 -14.10
CA ALA A 157 -13.69 -13.06 -14.66
C ALA A 157 -14.20 -11.62 -14.62
N ALA A 158 -13.50 -10.70 -13.92
CA ALA A 158 -13.82 -9.29 -13.93
C ALA A 158 -13.86 -8.74 -15.37
N GLN A 159 -14.83 -7.87 -15.65
CA GLN A 159 -15.05 -7.29 -16.97
C GLN A 159 -14.46 -5.87 -17.11
N ASP A 160 -14.08 -5.27 -15.99
CA ASP A 160 -13.45 -3.96 -15.94
C ASP A 160 -12.66 -3.75 -14.65
N LEU A 161 -11.88 -2.65 -14.65
CA LEU A 161 -11.02 -2.27 -13.53
C LEU A 161 -11.81 -2.05 -12.23
N GLU A 162 -13.00 -1.46 -12.30
CA GLU A 162 -13.79 -1.20 -11.09
C GLU A 162 -14.25 -2.50 -10.42
N THR A 163 -14.86 -3.39 -11.21
CA THR A 163 -15.31 -4.71 -10.74
C THR A 163 -14.14 -5.54 -10.22
N LEU A 164 -12.97 -5.42 -10.85
CA LEU A 164 -11.73 -6.05 -10.40
C LEU A 164 -11.31 -5.53 -9.02
N LEU A 165 -11.24 -4.22 -8.82
CA LEU A 165 -10.81 -3.60 -7.56
C LEU A 165 -11.78 -3.90 -6.41
N ASP A 166 -13.08 -3.73 -6.64
CA ASP A 166 -14.10 -3.97 -5.60
C ASP A 166 -14.27 -5.46 -5.31
N GLY A 167 -14.20 -6.31 -6.34
CA GLY A 167 -14.18 -7.76 -6.22
C GLY A 167 -12.96 -8.26 -5.44
N SER A 168 -11.80 -7.64 -5.64
CA SER A 168 -10.57 -7.96 -4.91
C SER A 168 -10.75 -7.77 -3.41
N LEU A 169 -11.22 -6.59 -2.97
CA LEU A 169 -11.41 -6.32 -1.54
C LEU A 169 -12.49 -7.20 -0.93
N ARG A 170 -13.58 -7.45 -1.67
CA ARG A 170 -14.65 -8.36 -1.22
C ARG A 170 -14.10 -9.77 -0.99
N TRP A 171 -13.28 -10.28 -1.91
CA TRP A 171 -12.69 -11.62 -1.79
C TRP A 171 -11.80 -11.75 -0.56
N LEU A 172 -10.99 -10.72 -0.25
CA LEU A 172 -10.18 -10.68 0.96
C LEU A 172 -11.03 -10.78 2.23
N GLU A 173 -12.18 -10.09 2.27
CA GLU A 173 -13.11 -10.17 3.40
C GLU A 173 -13.74 -11.57 3.52
N GLU A 174 -14.30 -12.09 2.42
CA GLU A 174 -15.11 -13.31 2.43
C GLU A 174 -14.29 -14.60 2.59
N HIS A 175 -13.07 -14.64 2.03
CA HIS A 175 -12.29 -15.88 1.91
C HIS A 175 -10.95 -15.87 2.64
N TYR A 176 -10.37 -14.70 2.92
CA TYR A 176 -9.17 -14.58 3.75
C TYR A 176 -9.49 -14.13 5.18
N GLY A 177 -10.72 -13.70 5.45
CA GLY A 177 -11.12 -13.15 6.73
C GLY A 177 -10.40 -11.82 7.03
N ILE A 178 -10.03 -11.07 5.99
CA ILE A 178 -9.35 -9.76 6.09
C ILE A 178 -10.41 -8.70 5.90
N ARG A 179 -10.92 -8.17 7.03
CA ARG A 179 -12.09 -7.29 7.06
C ARG A 179 -11.76 -5.88 6.57
N THR A 180 -10.57 -5.38 6.90
CA THR A 180 -10.11 -4.03 6.61
C THR A 180 -9.00 -4.03 5.57
N SER A 181 -9.33 -3.55 4.38
CA SER A 181 -8.44 -3.56 3.24
C SER A 181 -8.71 -2.39 2.29
N MET A 182 -7.67 -1.90 1.62
CA MET A 182 -7.77 -0.86 0.61
C MET A 182 -6.76 -1.06 -0.51
N ILE A 183 -7.08 -0.52 -1.69
CA ILE A 183 -6.16 -0.46 -2.83
C ILE A 183 -5.88 1.01 -3.11
N LEU A 184 -4.60 1.33 -3.24
CA LEU A 184 -4.12 2.63 -3.67
C LEU A 184 -3.45 2.50 -5.03
N MET A 185 -3.59 3.50 -5.89
CA MET A 185 -3.00 3.54 -7.23
C MET A 185 -2.01 4.70 -7.33
N LEU A 186 -0.96 4.52 -8.13
CA LEU A 186 0.08 5.53 -8.36
C LEU A 186 -0.47 6.73 -9.15
N ASP A 187 -0.19 7.95 -8.72
CA ASP A 187 -0.66 9.16 -9.41
C ASP A 187 0.39 9.71 -10.40
N GLY A 188 0.56 9.06 -11.56
CA GLY A 188 1.50 9.55 -12.58
C GLY A 188 2.96 9.51 -12.12
N GLU A 189 3.74 10.53 -12.50
CA GLU A 189 5.16 10.68 -12.14
C GLU A 189 5.39 11.25 -10.73
N GLU A 190 4.34 11.79 -10.09
CA GLU A 190 4.46 12.23 -8.70
C GLU A 190 4.53 10.98 -7.81
N GLU A 191 5.53 10.90 -6.93
CA GLU A 191 5.75 9.79 -5.99
C GLU A 191 4.65 9.75 -4.89
N ARG A 192 3.40 9.59 -5.32
CA ARG A 192 2.18 9.66 -4.51
C ARG A 192 1.18 8.60 -4.96
N LEU A 193 0.52 8.01 -3.97
CA LEU A 193 -0.56 7.05 -4.14
C LEU A 193 -1.88 7.70 -3.74
N PHE A 194 -2.97 7.34 -4.40
CA PHE A 194 -4.33 7.70 -3.97
C PHE A 194 -5.20 6.47 -3.75
N THR A 195 -6.03 6.50 -2.71
CA THR A 195 -6.98 5.42 -2.41
C THR A 195 -8.08 5.37 -3.47
N VAL A 196 -8.20 4.25 -4.19
CA VAL A 196 -9.23 4.03 -5.24
C VAL A 196 -10.36 3.11 -4.78
N ALA A 197 -10.08 2.22 -3.83
CA ALA A 197 -11.06 1.30 -3.25
C ALA A 197 -10.71 1.02 -1.79
N SER A 198 -11.72 0.87 -0.95
CA SER A 198 -11.54 0.52 0.46
C SER A 198 -12.75 -0.25 0.99
N ARG A 199 -12.53 -1.07 2.02
CA ARG A 199 -13.54 -1.94 2.62
C ARG A 199 -13.26 -2.15 4.11
N GLY A 200 -14.32 -2.26 4.90
CA GLY A 200 -14.25 -2.52 6.35
C GLY A 200 -14.01 -1.28 7.23
N TYR A 201 -13.81 -0.10 6.64
CA TYR A 201 -13.52 1.13 7.37
C TYR A 201 -14.78 1.92 7.74
N ALA A 202 -14.71 2.69 8.83
CA ALA A 202 -15.79 3.60 9.26
C ALA A 202 -16.09 4.72 8.25
N ARG A 203 -15.14 5.02 7.37
CA ARG A 203 -15.25 5.95 6.24
C ARG A 203 -14.49 5.35 5.07
N SER A 204 -14.89 5.62 3.82
CA SER A 204 -14.15 5.04 2.69
C SER A 204 -12.74 5.64 2.55
N GLY A 205 -12.59 6.95 2.74
CA GLY A 205 -11.32 7.65 2.51
C GLY A 205 -10.81 7.58 1.06
N ILE A 206 -11.69 7.24 0.10
CA ILE A 206 -11.41 7.28 -1.33
C ILE A 206 -10.91 8.68 -1.71
N GLY A 207 -9.76 8.73 -2.41
CA GLY A 207 -9.05 9.96 -2.75
C GLY A 207 -8.10 10.48 -1.68
N SER A 208 -7.96 9.81 -0.53
CA SER A 208 -6.85 10.10 0.39
C SER A 208 -5.52 9.72 -0.26
N GLU A 209 -4.50 10.54 0.00
CA GLU A 209 -3.17 10.41 -0.62
C GLU A 209 -2.13 9.91 0.40
N VAL A 210 -1.15 9.14 -0.08
CA VAL A 210 0.01 8.70 0.68
C VAL A 210 1.26 8.94 -0.15
N ALA A 211 2.24 9.65 0.40
CA ALA A 211 3.52 9.89 -0.29
C ALA A 211 4.44 8.66 -0.19
N PHE A 212 5.37 8.52 -1.14
CA PHE A 212 6.41 7.50 -1.03
C PHE A 212 7.24 7.71 0.26
N GLY A 213 7.62 6.60 0.89
CA GLY A 213 8.26 6.59 2.21
C GLY A 213 7.35 6.92 3.40
N GLU A 214 6.08 7.31 3.21
CA GLU A 214 5.15 7.58 4.30
C GLU A 214 4.44 6.30 4.81
N GLY A 215 4.69 5.94 6.07
CA GLY A 215 4.10 4.74 6.68
C GLY A 215 4.45 3.46 5.93
N VAL A 216 3.76 2.35 6.24
CA VAL A 216 4.08 1.06 5.59
C VAL A 216 3.71 1.06 4.10
N ILE A 217 2.64 1.77 3.71
CA ILE A 217 2.22 1.89 2.31
C ILE A 217 3.31 2.60 1.48
N GLY A 218 3.75 3.78 1.93
CA GLY A 218 4.72 4.57 1.18
C GLY A 218 6.09 3.90 1.11
N VAL A 219 6.52 3.21 2.18
CA VAL A 219 7.77 2.44 2.17
C VAL A 219 7.67 1.24 1.22
N ALA A 220 6.56 0.49 1.25
CA ALA A 220 6.34 -0.62 0.33
C ALA A 220 6.35 -0.17 -1.14
N ALA A 221 5.77 0.99 -1.42
CA ALA A 221 5.78 1.60 -2.74
C ALA A 221 7.19 1.98 -3.21
N ARG A 222 7.95 2.70 -2.36
CA ARG A 222 9.30 3.18 -2.68
C ARG A 222 10.29 2.03 -2.90
N GLU A 223 10.29 1.07 -1.99
CA GLU A 223 11.23 -0.06 -2.01
C GLU A 223 10.76 -1.20 -2.91
N ARG A 224 9.51 -1.16 -3.38
CA ARG A 224 8.85 -2.20 -4.17
C ARG A 224 8.96 -3.58 -3.50
N THR A 225 8.72 -3.61 -2.20
CA THR A 225 8.73 -4.82 -1.38
C THR A 225 7.54 -4.83 -0.44
N ALA A 226 7.08 -6.02 -0.04
CA ALA A 226 6.09 -6.12 1.01
C ALA A 226 6.66 -5.59 2.33
N ILE A 227 5.85 -4.84 3.08
CA ILE A 227 6.18 -4.37 4.43
C ILE A 227 5.11 -4.87 5.38
N ARG A 228 5.52 -5.73 6.32
CA ARG A 228 4.65 -6.37 7.31
C ARG A 228 5.05 -6.00 8.72
N ILE A 229 4.09 -5.55 9.52
CA ILE A 229 4.28 -5.21 10.92
C ILE A 229 3.24 -5.95 11.76
N GLY A 230 3.70 -6.77 12.71
CA GLY A 230 2.83 -7.54 13.60
C GLY A 230 2.40 -6.82 14.89
N HIS A 231 3.04 -5.69 15.22
CA HIS A 231 2.73 -4.86 16.39
C HIS A 231 2.78 -3.36 16.03
N MET A 232 1.73 -2.61 16.38
CA MET A 232 1.61 -1.19 16.01
C MET A 232 2.70 -0.28 16.59
N THR A 233 3.17 0.67 15.78
CA THR A 233 4.15 1.70 16.17
C THR A 233 3.63 3.10 15.91
N ARG A 234 4.24 4.11 16.54
CA ARG A 234 3.97 5.53 16.23
C ARG A 234 4.65 5.98 14.94
N GLU A 235 5.80 5.40 14.61
CA GLU A 235 6.63 5.77 13.45
C GLU A 235 5.95 5.45 12.12
N TYR A 236 5.16 4.38 12.08
CA TYR A 236 4.44 3.93 10.88
C TYR A 236 2.95 4.32 10.89
N ARG A 237 2.56 5.31 11.70
CA ARG A 237 1.19 5.87 11.65
C ARG A 237 1.01 6.71 10.40
N TYR A 238 -0.13 6.53 9.74
CA TYR A 238 -0.57 7.45 8.70
C TYR A 238 -0.89 8.82 9.29
N GLY A 239 -0.36 9.86 8.64
CA GLY A 239 -0.24 11.22 9.14
C GLY A 239 -1.57 11.92 9.42
N THR A 240 -2.17 11.66 10.59
CA THR A 240 -2.97 12.68 11.29
C THR A 240 -2.06 13.61 12.11
N ALA A 241 -0.91 13.12 12.61
CA ALA A 241 0.00 13.89 13.46
C ALA A 241 0.85 14.92 12.68
N ILE A 242 1.28 14.62 11.44
CA ILE A 242 2.10 15.56 10.66
C ILE A 242 1.24 16.74 10.17
N THR A 243 0.02 16.47 9.70
CA THR A 243 -0.90 17.53 9.25
C THR A 243 -1.40 18.39 10.42
N GLU A 244 -1.67 17.82 11.60
CA GLU A 244 -2.08 18.61 12.77
C GLU A 244 -0.93 19.41 13.40
N THR A 245 0.29 18.85 13.47
CA THR A 245 1.42 19.55 14.07
C THR A 245 1.94 20.65 13.14
N ALA A 246 1.99 20.42 11.82
CA ALA A 246 2.33 21.44 10.84
C ALA A 246 1.26 22.54 10.69
N ARG A 247 -0.04 22.18 10.81
CA ARG A 247 -1.14 23.17 10.93
C ARG A 247 -1.04 23.96 12.24
N ARG A 248 -0.81 23.31 13.38
CA ARG A 248 -0.65 23.99 14.69
C ARG A 248 0.61 24.87 14.75
N ALA A 249 1.65 24.52 13.99
CA ALA A 249 2.88 25.31 13.88
C ALA A 249 2.80 26.44 12.83
N GLY A 250 1.68 26.59 12.12
CA GLY A 250 1.51 27.64 11.10
C GLY A 250 2.43 27.51 9.88
N LEU A 251 3.02 26.33 9.65
CA LEU A 251 3.97 26.07 8.57
C LEU A 251 3.29 25.71 7.24
N VAL A 252 1.96 25.55 7.25
CA VAL A 252 1.14 25.30 6.06
C VAL A 252 0.13 26.44 5.93
N SER A 253 0.47 27.43 5.10
CA SER A 253 -0.44 28.48 4.66
C SER A 253 -1.15 28.02 3.38
N GLY A 254 -2.33 27.42 3.55
CA GLY A 254 -3.13 26.95 2.42
C GLY A 254 -4.18 25.95 2.87
N ASP A 255 -5.42 26.20 2.50
CA ASP A 255 -6.61 25.44 2.88
C ASP A 255 -6.73 24.12 2.09
N ALA A 256 -5.66 23.34 2.02
CA ALA A 256 -5.70 22.01 1.43
C ALA A 256 -6.58 21.12 2.32
N GLN A 257 -7.87 21.05 2.01
CA GLN A 257 -8.79 20.09 2.60
C GLN A 257 -8.42 18.69 2.11
N THR A 258 -7.46 18.07 2.78
CA THR A 258 -7.02 16.71 2.48
C THR A 258 -8.10 15.70 2.88
N ILE A 259 -8.42 14.77 1.98
CA ILE A 259 -9.31 13.66 2.29
C ILE A 259 -8.65 12.81 3.37
N ARG A 260 -9.33 12.64 4.50
CA ARG A 260 -8.79 11.90 5.64
C ARG A 260 -8.59 10.42 5.27
N PHE A 261 -7.39 9.91 5.54
CA PHE A 261 -7.06 8.50 5.40
C PHE A 261 -8.03 7.62 6.21
N PRO A 262 -8.54 6.50 5.66
CA PRO A 262 -9.62 5.72 6.27
C PRO A 262 -9.18 4.70 7.32
N GLY A 263 -7.87 4.59 7.59
CA GLY A 263 -7.30 3.53 8.43
C GLY A 263 -7.88 3.41 9.84
N LEU A 264 -7.66 2.25 10.45
CA LEU A 264 -8.15 1.94 11.80
C LEU A 264 -7.62 2.95 12.84
N SER A 265 -8.38 3.16 13.91
CA SER A 265 -7.93 3.99 15.05
C SER A 265 -6.86 3.31 15.87
N THR A 266 -6.94 1.97 15.99
CA THR A 266 -6.01 1.12 16.73
C THR A 266 -5.65 -0.15 15.94
N PRO A 267 -5.03 -0.02 14.75
CA PRO A 267 -4.51 -1.19 14.05
C PRO A 267 -3.43 -1.81 14.92
N ARG A 268 -3.41 -3.13 15.05
CA ARG A 268 -2.37 -3.86 15.78
C ARG A 268 -1.47 -4.67 14.87
N SER A 269 -1.92 -4.97 13.66
CA SER A 269 -1.10 -5.56 12.60
C SER A 269 -1.43 -4.94 11.25
N GLN A 270 -0.44 -4.86 10.38
CA GLN A 270 -0.54 -4.22 9.06
C GLN A 270 0.35 -4.94 8.05
N MET A 271 -0.10 -4.97 6.80
CA MET A 271 0.71 -5.40 5.66
C MET A 271 0.42 -4.53 4.44
N ALA A 272 1.47 -4.02 3.82
CA ALA A 272 1.41 -3.32 2.54
C ALA A 272 2.16 -4.15 1.49
N LEU A 273 1.50 -4.45 0.37
CA LEU A 273 2.09 -5.19 -0.74
C LEU A 273 2.07 -4.33 -2.01
N PRO A 274 3.21 -4.18 -2.70
CA PRO A 274 3.25 -3.47 -3.97
C PRO A 274 2.46 -4.24 -5.04
N ILE A 275 1.66 -3.53 -5.83
CA ILE A 275 1.01 -4.05 -7.03
C ILE A 275 1.90 -3.63 -8.20
N SER A 276 2.78 -4.51 -8.66
CA SER A 276 3.79 -4.19 -9.68
C SER A 276 3.49 -4.89 -11.01
N GLY A 277 3.43 -4.12 -12.09
CA GLY A 277 3.36 -4.63 -13.45
C GLY A 277 4.74 -4.71 -14.10
N ALA A 278 4.80 -5.15 -15.36
CA ALA A 278 6.05 -5.24 -16.13
C ALA A 278 6.77 -3.88 -16.28
N GLU A 279 6.02 -2.79 -16.28
CA GLU A 279 6.52 -1.41 -16.47
C GLU A 279 6.83 -0.69 -15.15
N GLY A 280 6.54 -1.30 -14.00
CA GLY A 280 6.80 -0.72 -12.68
C GLY A 280 5.62 -0.81 -11.71
N LEU A 281 5.66 0.02 -10.68
CA LEU A 281 4.65 0.03 -9.63
C LEU A 281 3.33 0.63 -10.17
N LEU A 282 2.23 -0.11 -10.04
CA LEU A 282 0.88 0.34 -10.39
C LEU A 282 0.14 0.91 -9.18
N GLY A 283 0.41 0.37 -7.99
CA GLY A 283 -0.31 0.70 -6.77
C GLY A 283 0.18 -0.11 -5.55
N VAL A 284 -0.59 -0.07 -4.47
CA VAL A 284 -0.34 -0.84 -3.24
C VAL A 284 -1.66 -1.45 -2.75
N LEU A 285 -1.63 -2.75 -2.44
CA LEU A 285 -2.65 -3.42 -1.64
C LEU A 285 -2.28 -3.25 -0.17
N PHE A 286 -3.19 -2.70 0.63
CA PHE A 286 -2.98 -2.53 2.06
C PHE A 286 -4.06 -3.26 2.85
N VAL A 287 -3.63 -3.98 3.88
CA VAL A 287 -4.49 -4.67 4.83
C VAL A 287 -4.04 -4.36 6.24
N GLU A 288 -4.99 -4.24 7.15
CA GLU A 288 -4.72 -4.04 8.58
C GLU A 288 -5.75 -4.78 9.43
N ASP A 289 -5.40 -5.08 10.67
CA ASP A 289 -6.29 -5.76 11.62
C ASP A 289 -6.08 -5.21 13.04
N GLU A 290 -7.12 -5.31 13.87
CA GLU A 290 -7.07 -4.98 15.31
C GLU A 290 -6.41 -6.10 16.13
N GLU A 291 -6.28 -7.31 15.57
CA GLU A 291 -5.55 -8.41 16.17
C GLU A 291 -4.03 -8.26 15.93
N PRO A 292 -3.18 -8.31 16.97
CA PRO A 292 -1.74 -8.32 16.80
C PRO A 292 -1.28 -9.62 16.14
N MET A 293 -0.21 -9.58 15.36
CA MET A 293 0.36 -10.76 14.69
C MET A 293 -0.63 -11.52 13.79
N ARG A 294 -1.70 -10.87 13.32
CA ARG A 294 -2.72 -11.49 12.45
C ARG A 294 -2.16 -12.01 11.13
N PHE A 295 -1.12 -11.36 10.62
CA PHE A 295 -0.51 -11.64 9.33
C PHE A 295 0.87 -12.29 9.50
N ASP A 296 1.03 -13.48 8.95
CA ASP A 296 2.29 -14.25 8.95
C ASP A 296 2.92 -14.31 7.53
N HIS A 297 3.98 -15.11 7.38
CA HIS A 297 4.64 -15.31 6.07
C HIS A 297 3.73 -16.03 5.05
N GLU A 298 2.79 -16.87 5.48
CA GLU A 298 1.87 -17.55 4.56
C GLU A 298 0.81 -16.58 4.03
N ASP A 299 0.34 -15.65 4.87
CA ASP A 299 -0.49 -14.51 4.41
C ASP A 299 0.27 -13.64 3.42
N GLU A 300 1.54 -13.33 3.70
CA GLU A 300 2.39 -12.51 2.83
C GLU A 300 2.57 -13.15 1.45
N ASP A 301 2.96 -14.44 1.40
CA ASP A 301 3.10 -15.18 0.14
C ASP A 301 1.78 -15.24 -0.65
N ALA A 302 0.68 -15.53 0.04
CA ALA A 302 -0.63 -15.64 -0.60
C ALA A 302 -1.12 -14.31 -1.16
N LEU A 303 -0.93 -13.21 -0.42
CA LEU A 303 -1.31 -11.87 -0.84
C LEU A 303 -0.36 -11.31 -1.90
N ALA A 304 0.92 -11.69 -1.91
CA ALA A 304 1.87 -11.30 -2.95
C ALA A 304 1.45 -11.89 -4.30
N ILE A 305 1.12 -13.19 -4.34
CA ILE A 305 0.58 -13.84 -5.54
C ILE A 305 -0.72 -13.17 -6.00
N PHE A 306 -1.59 -12.80 -5.05
CA PHE A 306 -2.83 -12.09 -5.33
C PHE A 306 -2.56 -10.70 -5.92
N ALA A 307 -1.60 -9.95 -5.38
CA ALA A 307 -1.21 -8.61 -5.85
C ALA A 307 -0.58 -8.68 -7.25
N ASP A 308 0.25 -9.68 -7.53
CA ASP A 308 0.83 -9.93 -8.86
C ASP A 308 -0.27 -10.24 -9.88
N HIS A 309 -1.25 -11.06 -9.51
CA HIS A 309 -2.38 -11.37 -10.39
C HIS A 309 -3.25 -10.13 -10.64
N LEU A 310 -3.52 -9.34 -9.59
CA LEU A 310 -4.20 -8.06 -9.70
C LEU A 310 -3.46 -7.11 -10.65
N ALA A 311 -2.14 -7.00 -10.52
CA ALA A 311 -1.31 -6.17 -11.41
C ALA A 311 -1.43 -6.61 -12.88
N ALA A 312 -1.36 -7.91 -13.14
CA ALA A 312 -1.50 -8.46 -14.49
C ALA A 312 -2.88 -8.16 -15.10
N ARG A 313 -3.96 -8.25 -14.30
CA ARG A 313 -5.33 -7.91 -14.74
C ARG A 313 -5.50 -6.42 -15.01
N ILE A 314 -4.94 -5.55 -14.16
CA ILE A 314 -4.93 -4.10 -14.37
C ILE A 314 -4.23 -3.77 -15.71
N ALA A 315 -3.06 -4.37 -15.95
CA ALA A 315 -2.31 -4.15 -17.18
C ALA A 315 -3.08 -4.61 -18.43
N LEU A 316 -3.81 -5.73 -18.36
CA LEU A 316 -4.64 -6.19 -19.47
C LEU A 316 -5.76 -5.20 -19.80
N PHE A 317 -6.51 -4.74 -18.79
CA PHE A 317 -7.60 -3.78 -19.03
C PHE A 317 -7.07 -2.49 -19.66
N ARG A 318 -5.94 -1.98 -19.18
CA ARG A 318 -5.28 -0.80 -19.78
C ARG A 318 -4.96 -0.99 -21.26
N ARG A 319 -4.45 -2.17 -21.63
CA ARG A 319 -4.09 -2.48 -23.02
C ARG A 319 -5.33 -2.60 -23.91
N GLU A 320 -6.31 -3.37 -23.46
CA GLU A 320 -7.55 -3.59 -24.21
C GLU A 320 -8.31 -2.29 -24.48
N GLU A 321 -8.31 -1.36 -23.51
CA GLU A 321 -8.92 -0.04 -23.67
C GLU A 321 -8.18 0.87 -24.66
N ALA A 322 -6.91 0.59 -24.96
CA ALA A 322 -6.15 1.32 -25.98
C ALA A 322 -6.51 0.88 -27.41
N GLU A 323 -7.01 -0.35 -27.59
CA GLU A 323 -7.20 -1.00 -28.90
C GLU A 323 -8.61 -0.77 -29.52
N GLU A 324 -9.66 -0.47 -28.74
CA GLU A 324 -11.07 -0.47 -29.21
C GLU A 324 -11.71 0.92 -29.48
N ALA A 325 -10.93 1.98 -29.69
CA ALA A 325 -11.42 3.36 -29.76
C ALA A 325 -12.00 3.80 -31.14
N GLU A 326 -12.96 3.05 -31.72
CA GLU A 326 -13.66 3.45 -32.96
C GLU A 326 -15.19 3.37 -32.87
N SER A 327 -15.84 4.48 -33.31
CA SER A 327 -17.29 4.70 -33.58
C SER A 327 -18.23 5.10 -32.42
N ALA A 328 -18.74 6.34 -32.45
CA ALA A 328 -20.11 6.70 -32.89
C ALA A 328 -20.60 8.11 -32.40
N GLU A 329 -21.64 8.60 -33.07
CA GLU A 329 -22.26 9.95 -33.11
C GLU A 329 -23.28 10.27 -31.98
N PRO A 330 -23.69 11.55 -31.78
CA PRO A 330 -24.37 12.03 -30.56
C PRO A 330 -25.91 12.15 -30.66
N GLU A 331 -26.61 12.06 -29.52
CA GLU A 331 -28.01 12.52 -29.35
C GLU A 331 -28.23 13.20 -27.97
N SER A 332 -29.23 14.10 -27.90
CA SER A 332 -29.28 15.34 -27.09
C SER A 332 -29.75 15.27 -25.63
N ALA A 333 -29.38 16.31 -24.86
CA ALA A 333 -29.62 16.51 -23.42
C ALA A 333 -30.66 17.62 -23.06
N PRO A 334 -31.10 17.71 -21.78
CA PRO A 334 -32.13 18.66 -21.29
C PRO A 334 -31.61 19.98 -20.67
N GLU A 335 -32.54 20.86 -20.26
CA GLU A 335 -32.42 22.29 -19.92
C GLU A 335 -31.84 22.70 -18.52
N PRO A 336 -31.41 23.97 -18.32
CA PRO A 336 -30.61 24.40 -17.16
C PRO A 336 -31.37 24.98 -15.93
N GLY A 337 -30.91 24.64 -14.71
CA GLY A 337 -30.83 25.55 -13.54
C GLY A 337 -30.55 24.86 -12.17
N GLY A 338 -29.77 25.50 -11.26
CA GLY A 338 -29.66 25.10 -9.84
C GLY A 338 -28.41 25.51 -9.01
N GLN A 339 -27.23 24.96 -9.31
CA GLN A 339 -26.07 24.93 -8.39
C GLN A 339 -24.81 25.57 -8.99
N THR A 340 -23.83 25.94 -8.17
CA THR A 340 -22.59 26.59 -8.62
C THR A 340 -21.40 25.62 -8.58
N LEU A 341 -20.80 25.30 -9.71
CA LEU A 341 -19.55 24.54 -9.75
C LEU A 341 -18.35 25.50 -9.79
N ARG A 342 -17.53 25.50 -8.74
CA ARG A 342 -16.30 26.30 -8.65
C ARG A 342 -15.08 25.45 -8.94
N PHE A 343 -14.19 25.94 -9.79
CA PHE A 343 -12.91 25.32 -10.10
C PHE A 343 -11.77 26.26 -9.75
N HIS A 344 -10.76 25.73 -9.03
CA HIS A 344 -9.53 26.45 -8.71
C HIS A 344 -8.39 25.92 -9.59
N PRO A 345 -7.90 26.70 -10.58
CA PRO A 345 -6.90 26.22 -11.53
C PRO A 345 -5.54 25.86 -10.90
N HIS A 346 -5.21 26.41 -9.73
CA HIS A 346 -3.91 26.23 -9.08
C HIS A 346 -3.67 24.78 -8.62
N ASP A 347 -4.65 24.17 -7.94
CA ASP A 347 -4.57 22.79 -7.44
C ASP A 347 -5.62 21.86 -8.10
N GLN A 348 -6.32 22.39 -9.10
CA GLN A 348 -7.40 21.71 -9.83
C GLN A 348 -8.54 21.23 -8.92
N SER A 349 -8.76 21.91 -7.79
CA SER A 349 -9.86 21.58 -6.87
C SER A 349 -11.21 22.01 -7.41
N VAL A 350 -12.21 21.17 -7.18
CA VAL A 350 -13.61 21.37 -7.59
C VAL A 350 -14.51 21.36 -6.37
N PHE A 351 -15.35 22.39 -6.28
CA PHE A 351 -16.40 22.54 -5.27
C PHE A 351 -17.76 22.64 -5.95
N LEU A 352 -18.75 21.96 -5.41
CA LEU A 352 -20.15 22.16 -5.78
C LEU A 352 -20.81 22.97 -4.66
N ASP A 353 -21.26 24.16 -5.02
CA ASP A 353 -21.49 25.29 -4.11
C ASP A 353 -20.28 25.46 -3.18
N ASN A 354 -20.43 25.12 -1.90
CA ASN A 354 -19.36 25.23 -0.91
C ASN A 354 -18.77 23.87 -0.49
N ASP A 355 -19.24 22.77 -1.07
CA ASP A 355 -18.83 21.42 -0.71
C ASP A 355 -17.66 20.93 -1.56
N TYR A 356 -16.56 20.56 -0.90
CA TYR A 356 -15.38 19.99 -1.56
C TYR A 356 -15.67 18.61 -2.16
N ILE A 357 -15.49 18.50 -3.48
CA ILE A 357 -15.71 17.27 -4.23
C ILE A 357 -14.38 16.52 -4.39
N ILE A 358 -13.41 17.11 -5.09
CA ILE A 358 -12.18 16.46 -5.53
C ILE A 358 -11.12 17.49 -5.92
N LYS A 359 -9.86 17.09 -6.09
CA LYS A 359 -8.75 17.93 -6.60
C LYS A 359 -7.88 17.19 -7.61
N GLY A 360 -6.87 17.89 -8.14
CA GLY A 360 -5.90 17.32 -9.08
C GLY A 360 -6.55 16.92 -10.40
N VAL A 361 -5.94 15.96 -11.09
CA VAL A 361 -6.34 15.54 -12.44
C VAL A 361 -7.82 15.13 -12.51
N ALA A 362 -8.35 14.46 -11.49
CA ALA A 362 -9.76 14.08 -11.45
C ALA A 362 -10.71 15.29 -11.36
N GLY A 363 -10.30 16.37 -10.68
CA GLY A 363 -11.02 17.65 -10.68
C GLY A 363 -10.93 18.37 -12.03
N ALA A 364 -9.75 18.37 -12.67
CA ALA A 364 -9.59 18.90 -14.02
C ALA A 364 -10.47 18.17 -15.05
N ILE A 365 -10.56 16.83 -14.95
CA ILE A 365 -11.46 16.01 -15.78
C ILE A 365 -12.90 16.47 -15.58
N LEU A 366 -13.40 16.53 -14.34
CA LEU A 366 -14.77 16.96 -14.07
C LEU A 366 -15.07 18.35 -14.65
N TRP A 367 -14.16 19.31 -14.42
CA TRP A 367 -14.31 20.67 -14.94
C TRP A 367 -14.40 20.71 -16.46
N ARG A 368 -13.54 19.97 -17.16
CA ARG A 368 -13.57 19.85 -18.62
C ARG A 368 -14.91 19.28 -19.11
N LEU A 369 -15.36 18.17 -18.54
CA LEU A 369 -16.59 17.48 -18.96
C LEU A 369 -17.81 18.41 -18.83
N VAL A 370 -17.91 19.10 -17.70
CA VAL A 370 -19.02 20.03 -17.44
C VAL A 370 -18.94 21.27 -18.34
N ARG A 371 -17.74 21.79 -18.62
CA ARG A 371 -17.55 22.89 -19.58
C ARG A 371 -18.01 22.52 -20.99
N GLU A 372 -17.61 21.33 -21.45
CA GLU A 372 -17.99 20.84 -22.78
C GLU A 372 -19.51 20.60 -22.87
N ASN A 373 -20.10 19.99 -21.85
CA ASN A 373 -21.55 19.82 -21.76
C ASN A 373 -22.28 21.18 -21.80
N ARG A 374 -21.81 22.19 -21.08
CA ARG A 374 -22.42 23.53 -21.10
C ARG A 374 -22.29 24.23 -22.45
N ALA A 375 -21.18 24.02 -23.15
CA ALA A 375 -20.92 24.65 -24.44
C ALA A 375 -21.70 23.99 -25.60
N THR A 376 -21.86 22.66 -25.55
CA THR A 376 -22.33 21.87 -26.71
C THR A 376 -23.58 21.03 -26.43
N GLY A 377 -23.98 20.89 -25.16
CA GLY A 377 -25.01 19.94 -24.71
C GLY A 377 -24.53 18.49 -24.60
N ARG A 378 -23.24 18.22 -24.86
CA ARG A 378 -22.68 16.86 -24.92
C ARG A 378 -22.66 16.17 -23.56
N THR A 379 -23.18 14.95 -23.49
CA THR A 379 -23.23 14.13 -22.27
C THR A 379 -22.34 12.90 -22.30
N GLU A 380 -21.92 12.41 -23.48
CA GLU A 380 -21.09 11.20 -23.61
C GLU A 380 -19.66 11.51 -24.03
N PHE A 381 -18.72 10.84 -23.37
CA PHE A 381 -17.29 11.10 -23.44
C PHE A 381 -16.48 9.80 -23.49
N THR A 382 -15.24 9.89 -23.96
CA THR A 382 -14.33 8.75 -24.12
C THR A 382 -13.03 8.94 -23.34
N THR A 383 -12.43 7.86 -22.86
CA THR A 383 -11.14 7.93 -22.15
C THR A 383 -10.01 8.41 -23.06
N ARG A 384 -10.05 8.08 -24.36
CA ARG A 384 -9.05 8.53 -25.34
C ARG A 384 -9.05 10.05 -25.53
N GLU A 385 -10.21 10.70 -25.59
CA GLU A 385 -10.24 12.16 -25.74
C GLU A 385 -9.74 12.88 -24.48
N LEU A 386 -9.88 12.25 -23.31
CA LEU A 386 -9.24 12.70 -22.08
C LEU A 386 -7.72 12.58 -22.19
N ARG A 387 -7.22 11.42 -22.62
CA ARG A 387 -5.77 11.18 -22.81
C ARG A 387 -5.12 12.14 -23.81
N LEU A 388 -5.84 12.54 -24.86
CA LEU A 388 -5.33 13.42 -25.92
C LEU A 388 -5.46 14.92 -25.61
N ASP A 389 -6.08 15.32 -24.50
CA ASP A 389 -6.31 16.73 -24.21
C ASP A 389 -5.13 17.37 -23.48
N PRO A 390 -4.43 18.32 -24.13
CA PRO A 390 -3.30 19.03 -23.52
C PRO A 390 -3.71 19.89 -22.32
N GLY A 391 -4.99 20.27 -22.20
CA GLY A 391 -5.53 21.07 -21.11
C GLY A 391 -5.62 20.32 -19.77
N LEU A 392 -5.67 18.99 -19.79
CA LEU A 392 -5.74 18.17 -18.57
C LEU A 392 -4.38 17.95 -17.90
N ARG A 393 -3.27 18.39 -18.52
CA ARG A 393 -1.89 18.20 -18.06
C ARG A 393 -1.66 16.78 -17.54
N LEU A 394 -2.20 15.78 -18.24
CA LEU A 394 -1.98 14.39 -17.89
C LEU A 394 -0.48 14.10 -18.02
N PRO A 395 0.14 13.39 -17.07
CA PRO A 395 1.51 12.91 -17.21
C PRO A 395 1.70 12.22 -18.57
N ALA A 396 2.91 12.31 -19.15
CA ALA A 396 3.23 11.81 -20.50
C ALA A 396 2.80 10.34 -20.71
N HIS A 397 2.69 9.59 -19.61
CA HIS A 397 2.07 8.28 -19.51
C HIS A 397 0.78 8.41 -18.68
N ALA A 398 -0.36 8.63 -19.33
CA ALA A 398 -1.68 8.76 -18.68
C ALA A 398 -2.21 7.41 -18.13
N GLU A 399 -1.37 6.70 -17.38
CA GLU A 399 -1.52 5.29 -17.00
C GLU A 399 -2.69 5.01 -16.07
N ASN A 400 -3.14 5.99 -15.29
CA ASN A 400 -4.18 5.82 -14.26
C ASN A 400 -5.45 6.66 -14.51
N LEU A 401 -5.74 7.03 -15.76
CA LEU A 401 -6.98 7.76 -16.08
C LEU A 401 -8.24 7.03 -15.58
N ASP A 402 -8.32 5.72 -15.77
CA ASP A 402 -9.48 4.91 -15.41
C ASP A 402 -9.65 4.81 -13.90
N ALA A 403 -8.55 4.66 -13.14
CA ALA A 403 -8.56 4.76 -11.69
C ALA A 403 -9.02 6.16 -11.21
N ARG A 404 -8.68 7.23 -11.94
CA ARG A 404 -9.16 8.59 -11.64
C ARG A 404 -10.63 8.80 -11.99
N LEU A 405 -11.15 8.16 -13.04
CA LEU A 405 -12.58 8.16 -13.36
C LEU A 405 -13.39 7.37 -12.33
N ILE A 406 -12.87 6.22 -11.88
CA ILE A 406 -13.46 5.45 -10.77
C ILE A 406 -13.46 6.31 -9.50
N LEU A 407 -12.33 6.93 -9.15
CA LEU A 407 -12.21 7.85 -8.03
C LEU A 407 -13.25 8.96 -8.13
N LEU A 408 -13.35 9.65 -9.27
CA LEU A 408 -14.28 10.74 -9.49
C LEU A 408 -15.74 10.28 -9.33
N ARG A 409 -16.12 9.17 -9.96
CA ARG A 409 -17.48 8.61 -9.85
C ARG A 409 -17.82 8.29 -8.39
N LYS A 410 -16.96 7.56 -7.68
CA LYS A 410 -17.17 7.21 -6.26
C LYS A 410 -17.29 8.46 -5.39
N ARG A 411 -16.50 9.52 -5.66
CA ARG A 411 -16.59 10.80 -4.94
C ARG A 411 -17.90 11.54 -5.18
N LEU A 412 -18.40 11.55 -6.40
CA LEU A 412 -19.71 12.15 -6.73
C LEU A 412 -20.86 11.40 -6.04
N GLU A 413 -20.81 10.06 -6.05
CA GLU A 413 -21.78 9.19 -5.38
C GLU A 413 -21.78 9.37 -3.85
N GLU A 414 -20.61 9.37 -3.22
CA GLU A 414 -20.46 9.60 -1.77
C GLU A 414 -21.05 10.94 -1.32
N ARG A 415 -20.87 11.97 -2.13
CA ARG A 415 -21.36 13.33 -1.86
C ARG A 415 -22.83 13.53 -2.24
N ARG A 416 -23.46 12.55 -2.91
CA ARG A 416 -24.84 12.62 -3.41
C ARG A 416 -25.09 13.90 -4.23
N THR A 417 -24.14 14.23 -5.09
CA THR A 417 -24.21 15.43 -5.94
C THR A 417 -25.31 15.30 -6.99
N CYS A 418 -25.74 16.43 -7.56
CA CYS A 418 -26.59 16.41 -8.77
C CYS A 418 -25.82 16.06 -10.06
N LEU A 419 -24.52 15.82 -9.93
CA LEU A 419 -23.60 15.33 -10.94
C LEU A 419 -23.42 13.81 -10.74
N SER A 420 -23.48 13.03 -11.81
CA SER A 420 -22.97 11.66 -11.79
C SER A 420 -22.24 11.32 -13.08
N ILE A 421 -21.33 10.36 -13.00
CA ILE A 421 -20.64 9.79 -14.16
C ILE A 421 -20.99 8.32 -14.20
N GLU A 422 -21.64 7.89 -15.28
CA GLU A 422 -22.02 6.50 -15.48
C GLU A 422 -21.19 5.87 -16.57
N LYS A 423 -20.86 4.60 -16.41
CA LYS A 423 -20.23 3.84 -17.47
C LYS A 423 -21.24 3.63 -18.61
N ALA A 424 -20.87 4.06 -19.81
CA ALA A 424 -21.70 3.93 -21.02
C ALA A 424 -21.16 2.87 -21.99
N GLY A 425 -20.11 2.14 -21.59
CA GLY A 425 -19.45 1.10 -22.36
C GLY A 425 -17.97 1.00 -22.00
N ARG A 426 -17.22 0.13 -22.68
CA ARG A 426 -15.76 0.08 -22.53
C ARG A 426 -15.15 1.39 -23.03
N GLY A 427 -14.30 2.03 -22.21
CA GLY A 427 -13.69 3.33 -22.51
C GLY A 427 -14.67 4.51 -22.68
N ARG A 428 -15.95 4.31 -22.36
CA ARG A 428 -17.04 5.29 -22.56
C ARG A 428 -17.78 5.57 -21.27
N PHE A 429 -18.07 6.84 -21.04
CA PHE A 429 -18.80 7.27 -19.87
C PHE A 429 -19.72 8.45 -20.19
N ARG A 430 -20.81 8.54 -19.44
CA ARG A 430 -21.84 9.56 -19.57
C ARG A 430 -21.82 10.45 -18.35
N LEU A 431 -21.72 11.76 -18.56
CA LEU A 431 -21.98 12.77 -17.55
C LEU A 431 -23.50 13.00 -17.50
N ASN A 432 -24.09 12.70 -16.34
CA ASN A 432 -25.49 12.98 -16.07
C ASN A 432 -25.61 14.19 -15.15
N LEU A 433 -26.51 15.10 -15.53
CA LEU A 433 -26.82 16.32 -14.79
C LEU A 433 -28.28 16.29 -14.35
N ALA A 434 -28.52 16.18 -13.05
CA ALA A 434 -29.86 16.28 -12.46
C ALA A 434 -30.23 17.73 -12.06
N CYS A 435 -29.34 18.69 -12.32
CA CYS A 435 -29.44 20.11 -12.01
C CYS A 435 -28.77 20.90 -13.15
N GLY A 436 -29.13 22.17 -13.33
CA GLY A 436 -28.24 23.06 -14.10
C GLY A 436 -27.15 23.67 -13.24
N LEU A 437 -26.07 24.04 -13.91
CA LEU A 437 -24.84 24.49 -13.27
C LEU A 437 -24.44 25.89 -13.73
N THR A 438 -24.06 26.72 -12.75
CA THR A 438 -23.30 27.95 -12.96
C THR A 438 -21.83 27.62 -12.77
N LEU A 439 -21.01 27.82 -13.79
CA LEU A 439 -19.57 27.56 -13.73
C LEU A 439 -18.81 28.81 -13.33
N ILE A 440 -17.97 28.71 -12.30
CA ILE A 440 -17.07 29.77 -11.84
C ILE A 440 -15.64 29.23 -11.84
N GLU A 441 -14.77 29.86 -12.61
CA GLU A 441 -13.32 29.64 -12.53
C GLU A 441 -12.77 30.70 -11.57
N VAL A 442 -12.14 30.27 -10.47
CA VAL A 442 -11.63 31.18 -9.44
C VAL A 442 -10.22 31.60 -9.82
N ASP A 443 -10.06 32.88 -10.14
CA ASP A 443 -8.78 33.48 -10.51
C ASP A 443 -7.81 33.49 -9.30
N PRO A 444 -6.51 33.17 -9.46
CA PRO A 444 -5.57 33.09 -8.33
C PRO A 444 -5.41 34.39 -7.54
N ASP A 445 -5.73 35.54 -8.15
CA ASP A 445 -5.50 36.87 -7.57
C ASP A 445 -6.69 37.45 -6.78
N GLN A 446 -7.84 36.76 -6.68
CA GLN A 446 -9.02 37.30 -5.97
C GLN A 446 -9.13 36.87 -4.49
N GLY A 447 -8.16 36.14 -3.95
CA GLY A 447 -8.17 35.65 -2.56
C GLY A 447 -7.55 36.57 -1.49
N ALA A 448 -7.01 37.73 -1.86
CA ALA A 448 -6.25 38.59 -0.92
C ALA A 448 -7.02 39.80 -0.38
N THR A 449 -8.27 40.04 -0.77
CA THR A 449 -9.07 41.15 -0.22
C THR A 449 -10.56 40.84 -0.21
N ALA A 450 -11.06 40.31 0.91
CA ALA A 450 -12.32 40.68 1.55
C ALA A 450 -12.38 40.06 2.95
#